data_AF-T1AR80-F1
#
_entry.id   AF-T1AR80-F1
#
_cell.length_a   1.000
_cell.length_b   1.000
_cell.length_c   1.000
_cell.angle_alpha   90.00
_cell.angle_beta   90.00
_cell.angle_gamma   90.00
#
_symmetry.space_group_name_H-M   'P 1'
#
loop_
_entity.id
_entity.type
_entity.pdbx_description
1 polymer ?
#
loop_
_entity_poly.entity_id
_entity_poly.type
_entity_poly.pdbx_seq_one_letter_code
_entity_poly.pdbx_strand_id
1 'polypeptide(L)'
;MYLSFFGLNEKPFSITPDPRYLFLSERHAEALAHLVYGIKEAGGFIQLTGEVGTGKTTIVRSLLAQAPENAELALILNPRMTAPEFLLTLCEELG
;
A
#
# COMPACT_ATOMS: atom_id res chain seq x y z
N MET A 1 -29.01 5.07 14.56
CA MET A 1 -30.23 4.84 13.76
C MET A 1 -29.93 4.02 12.49
N TYR A 2 -29.06 4.48 11.58
CA TYR A 2 -28.71 3.69 10.37
C TYR A 2 -27.86 2.44 10.68
N LEU A 3 -26.83 2.58 11.52
CA LEU A 3 -25.94 1.47 11.91
C LEU A 3 -26.69 0.30 12.54
N SER A 4 -27.54 0.59 13.53
CA SER A 4 -28.37 -0.38 14.23
C SER A 4 -29.40 -1.06 13.31
N PHE A 5 -29.92 -0.35 12.31
CA PHE A 5 -30.87 -0.91 11.35
C PHE A 5 -30.20 -1.92 10.40
N PHE A 6 -28.96 -1.66 9.98
CA PHE A 6 -28.18 -2.55 9.10
C PHE A 6 -27.24 -3.52 9.84
N GLY A 7 -27.24 -3.52 11.18
CA GLY A 7 -26.34 -4.35 11.98
C GLY A 7 -24.85 -4.02 11.81
N LEU A 8 -24.52 -2.77 11.46
CA LEU A 8 -23.15 -2.32 11.23
C LEU A 8 -22.54 -1.79 12.53
N ASN A 9 -21.26 -2.11 12.75
CA ASN A 9 -20.50 -1.60 13.91
C ASN A 9 -19.98 -0.18 13.68
N GLU A 10 -19.88 0.26 12.43
CA GLU A 10 -19.33 1.56 12.05
C GLU A 10 -19.91 2.04 10.71
N LYS A 11 -19.66 3.32 10.38
CA LYS A 11 -20.17 3.94 9.15
C LYS A 11 -19.60 3.24 7.92
N PRO A 12 -20.44 2.66 7.04
CA PRO A 12 -19.96 2.09 5.79
C PRO A 12 -19.51 3.19 4.82
N PHE A 13 -18.67 2.83 3.85
CA PHE A 13 -18.21 3.71 2.77
C PHE A 13 -17.44 4.95 3.24
N SER A 14 -16.50 4.77 4.17
CA SER A 14 -15.48 5.77 4.47
C SER A 14 -14.71 6.19 3.20
N ILE A 15 -14.40 7.49 3.08
CA ILE A 15 -13.59 8.03 1.98
C ILE A 15 -12.16 7.46 2.03
N THR A 16 -11.65 7.24 3.25
CA THR A 16 -10.35 6.65 3.48
C THR A 16 -10.50 5.15 3.63
N PRO A 17 -9.82 4.33 2.80
CA PRO A 17 -9.82 2.88 2.98
C PRO A 17 -9.28 2.51 4.36
N ASP A 18 -10.01 1.69 5.11
CA ASP A 18 -9.55 1.17 6.39
C ASP A 18 -8.83 -0.18 6.16
N PRO A 19 -7.55 -0.31 6.55
CA PRO A 19 -6.79 -1.54 6.39
C PRO A 19 -7.44 -2.79 7.01
N ARG A 20 -8.26 -2.63 8.06
CA ARG A 20 -8.97 -3.73 8.74
C ARG A 20 -9.93 -4.47 7.81
N TYR A 21 -10.40 -3.81 6.75
CA TYR A 21 -11.37 -4.35 5.80
C TYR A 21 -10.71 -4.73 4.47
N LEU A 22 -9.39 -4.95 4.45
CA LEU A 22 -8.70 -5.46 3.28
C LEU A 22 -9.21 -6.85 2.91
N PHE A 23 -9.97 -6.92 1.81
CA PHE A 23 -10.33 -8.19 1.20
C PHE A 23 -9.29 -8.57 0.14
N LEU A 24 -8.47 -9.57 0.44
CA LEU A 24 -7.51 -10.13 -0.51
C LEU A 24 -8.23 -11.14 -1.42
N SER A 25 -8.78 -10.66 -2.53
CA SER A 25 -9.18 -11.57 -3.61
C SER A 25 -7.97 -12.38 -4.10
N GLU A 26 -8.19 -13.48 -4.80
CA GLU A 26 -7.12 -14.33 -5.35
C GLU A 26 -6.06 -13.50 -6.10
N ARG A 27 -6.50 -12.59 -6.98
CA ARG A 27 -5.60 -11.71 -7.73
C ARG A 27 -4.82 -10.73 -6.86
N HIS A 28 -5.43 -10.23 -5.78
CA HIS A 28 -4.75 -9.32 -4.85
C HIS A 28 -3.75 -10.07 -3.99
N ALA A 29 -4.08 -11.30 -3.57
CA ALA A 29 -3.20 -12.16 -2.79
C ALA A 29 -1.96 -12.57 -3.60
N GLU A 30 -2.13 -12.97 -4.87
CA GLU A 30 -1.01 -13.26 -5.78
C GLU A 30 -0.12 -12.03 -5.98
N ALA A 31 -0.70 -10.87 -6.26
CA ALA A 31 0.07 -9.63 -6.46
C ALA A 31 0.90 -9.27 -5.22
N LEU A 32 0.32 -9.38 -4.03
CA LEU A 32 1.02 -9.15 -2.76
C LEU A 32 2.14 -10.19 -2.55
N ALA A 33 1.88 -11.47 -2.82
CA ALA A 33 2.89 -12.53 -2.70
C ALA A 33 4.10 -12.27 -3.60
N HIS A 34 3.87 -11.86 -4.86
CA HIS A 34 4.95 -11.48 -5.77
C HIS A 34 5.77 -10.28 -5.27
N LEU A 35 5.12 -9.27 -4.69
CA LEU A 35 5.82 -8.12 -4.10
C LEU A 35 6.67 -8.54 -2.89
N VAL A 36 6.12 -9.34 -1.97
CA VAL A 36 6.83 -9.85 -0.80
C VAL A 36 8.03 -10.70 -1.22
N TYR A 37 7.85 -11.58 -2.19
CA TYR A 37 8.91 -12.43 -2.71
C TYR A 37 10.03 -11.59 -3.36
N GLY A 38 9.66 -10.63 -4.20
CA GLY A 38 10.64 -9.79 -4.89
C GLY A 38 11.49 -8.98 -3.91
N ILE A 39 10.92 -8.41 -2.84
CA ILE A 39 11.69 -7.67 -1.84
C ILE A 39 12.68 -8.57 -1.07
N LYS A 40 12.34 -9.85 -0.86
CA LYS A 40 13.17 -10.78 -0.08
C LYS A 40 14.33 -11.39 -0.88
N GLU A 41 14.05 -11.85 -2.10
CA GLU A 41 14.99 -12.70 -2.87
C GLU A 41 15.71 -11.95 -4.00
N ALA A 42 15.14 -10.86 -4.50
CA ALA A 42 15.66 -10.15 -5.66
C ALA A 42 15.63 -8.64 -5.43
N GLY A 43 16.69 -8.10 -4.82
CA GLY A 43 16.90 -6.67 -4.54
C GLY A 43 17.00 -5.80 -5.80
N GLY A 44 15.90 -5.68 -6.52
CA GLY A 44 15.74 -4.93 -7.76
C GLY A 44 14.47 -4.09 -7.77
N PHE A 45 13.94 -3.84 -8.96
CA PHE A 45 12.76 -3.00 -9.17
C PHE A 45 11.52 -3.87 -9.43
N ILE A 46 10.43 -3.60 -8.71
CA ILE A 46 9.14 -4.29 -8.90
C ILE A 46 8.08 -3.25 -9.26
N GLN A 47 7.29 -3.55 -10.29
CA GLN A 47 6.22 -2.68 -10.76
C GLN A 47 4.85 -3.37 -10.62
N LEU A 48 3.95 -2.77 -9.85
CA LEU A 48 2.55 -3.18 -9.78
C LEU A 48 1.70 -2.35 -10.76
N THR A 49 1.11 -3.01 -11.76
CA THR A 49 0.27 -2.37 -12.77
C THR A 49 -1.18 -2.85 -12.69
N GLY A 50 -2.08 -2.10 -13.34
CA GLY A 50 -3.51 -2.40 -13.35
C GLY A 50 -4.35 -1.14 -13.55
N GLU A 51 -5.62 -1.32 -13.89
CA GLU A 51 -6.55 -0.22 -14.16
C GLU A 51 -6.83 0.66 -12.94
N VAL A 52 -7.45 1.82 -13.16
CA VAL A 52 -7.87 2.72 -12.07
C VAL A 52 -8.87 1.97 -11.16
N GLY A 53 -8.70 2.10 -9.85
CA GLY A 53 -9.59 1.46 -8.87
C GLY A 53 -9.33 -0.02 -8.57
N THR A 54 -8.32 -0.66 -9.17
CA THR A 54 -8.05 -2.10 -8.94
C THR A 54 -7.35 -2.44 -7.61
N GLY A 55 -7.12 -1.46 -6.74
CA GLY A 55 -6.53 -1.68 -5.41
C GLY A 55 -5.00 -1.66 -5.36
N LYS A 56 -4.31 -1.12 -6.38
CA LYS A 56 -2.83 -1.02 -6.41
C LYS A 56 -2.25 -0.37 -5.15
N THR A 57 -2.74 0.83 -4.80
CA THR A 57 -2.29 1.55 -3.59
C THR A 57 -2.61 0.77 -2.32
N THR A 58 -3.75 0.09 -2.28
CA THR A 58 -4.14 -0.74 -1.15
C THR A 58 -3.19 -1.92 -0.94
N ILE A 59 -2.79 -2.60 -2.03
CA ILE A 59 -1.79 -3.68 -1.97
C ILE A 59 -0.44 -3.15 -1.49
N VAL A 60 0.04 -2.03 -2.03
CA VAL A 60 1.32 -1.43 -1.61
C VAL A 60 1.29 -1.07 -0.11
N ARG A 61 0.18 -0.50 0.39
CA ARG A 61 0.03 -0.23 1.82
C ARG A 61 0.03 -1.50 2.66
N SER A 62 -0.60 -2.58 2.17
CA SER A 62 -0.59 -3.89 2.84
C SER A 62 0.81 -4.49 2.91
N LEU A 63 1.61 -4.32 1.86
CA LEU A 63 3.02 -4.72 1.83
C LEU A 63 3.85 -3.95 2.87
N LEU A 64 3.70 -2.62 2.92
CA LEU A 64 4.41 -1.78 3.89
C LEU A 64 4.05 -2.13 5.34
N ALA A 65 2.80 -2.51 5.60
CA ALA A 65 2.36 -2.98 6.92
C ALA A 65 2.97 -4.34 7.32
N GLN A 66 3.53 -5.09 6.37
CA GLN A 66 4.21 -6.38 6.58
C GLN A 66 5.74 -6.27 6.44
N ALA A 67 6.27 -5.05 6.30
CA ALA A 67 7.69 -4.84 6.17
C ALA A 67 8.43 -5.35 7.43
N PRO A 68 9.63 -5.93 7.28
CA PRO A 68 10.43 -6.36 8.41
C PRO A 68 10.76 -5.20 9.37
N GLU A 69 10.85 -5.47 10.66
CA GLU A 69 11.21 -4.44 11.68
C GLU A 69 12.59 -3.82 11.44
N ASN A 70 13.48 -4.54 10.75
CA ASN A 70 14.83 -4.08 10.41
C ASN A 70 14.93 -3.42 9.02
N ALA A 71 13.80 -3.11 8.37
CA ALA A 71 13.78 -2.40 7.10
C ALA A 71 13.53 -0.91 7.32
N GLU A 72 14.40 -0.07 6.75
CA GLU A 72 14.11 1.36 6.59
C GLU A 72 13.23 1.55 5.35
N LEU A 73 12.17 2.35 5.49
CA LEU A 73 11.14 2.54 4.45
C LEU A 73 11.00 4.02 4.13
N ALA A 74 10.96 4.35 2.84
CA ALA A 74 10.59 5.67 2.36
C ALA A 74 9.41 5.58 1.40
N LEU A 75 8.38 6.42 1.59
CA LEU A 75 7.17 6.41 0.77
C LEU A 75 7.03 7.68 -0.07
N ILE A 76 7.34 7.58 -1.36
CA ILE A 76 7.22 8.69 -2.31
C ILE A 76 5.88 8.62 -3.04
N LEU A 77 4.94 9.48 -2.67
CA LEU A 77 3.57 9.49 -3.24
C LEU A 77 3.45 10.27 -4.56
N ASN A 78 4.30 11.29 -4.76
CA ASN A 78 4.29 12.11 -5.96
C ASN A 78 5.67 12.04 -6.65
N PRO A 79 5.81 11.26 -7.72
CA PRO A 79 7.10 11.17 -8.43
C PRO A 79 7.35 12.34 -9.40
N ARG A 80 6.42 13.30 -9.56
CA ARG A 80 6.60 14.45 -10.46
C ARG A 80 7.45 15.53 -9.81
N MET A 81 8.74 15.25 -9.69
CA MET A 81 9.72 16.10 -9.04
C MET A 81 11.05 16.01 -9.80
N THR A 82 11.87 17.03 -9.64
CA THR A 82 13.25 17.03 -10.13
C THR A 82 14.08 16.01 -9.34
N ALA A 83 15.21 15.58 -9.92
CA ALA A 83 16.10 14.63 -9.23
C ALA A 83 16.57 15.13 -7.84
N PRO A 84 16.93 16.42 -7.64
CA PRO A 84 17.26 16.92 -6.30
C PRO A 84 16.09 16.87 -5.31
N GLU A 85 14.88 17.23 -5.75
CA GLU A 85 13.68 17.16 -4.91
C GLU A 85 13.34 15.71 -4.52
N PHE A 86 13.55 14.76 -5.43
CA PHE A 86 13.39 13.33 -5.14
C PHE A 86 14.36 12.85 -4.07
N LEU A 87 15.64 13.19 -4.18
CA LEU A 87 16.64 12.82 -3.19
C LEU A 87 16.36 13.48 -1.84
N LEU A 88 15.94 14.75 -1.83
CA LEU A 88 15.55 15.44 -0.61
C LEU A 88 14.35 14.75 0.07
N THR A 89 13.31 14.45 -0.70
CA THR A 89 12.11 13.73 -0.19
C THR A 89 12.48 12.36 0.36
N LEU A 90 13.38 11.64 -0.33
CA LEU A 90 13.89 10.35 0.13
C LEU A 90 14.61 10.46 1.48
N CYS A 91 15.48 11.46 1.63
CA CYS A 91 16.18 11.71 2.89
C CYS A 91 15.20 12.08 4.02
N GLU A 92 14.23 12.97 3.76
CA GLU A 92 13.22 13.38 4.74
C GLU A 92 12.38 12.19 5.25
N GLU A 93 12.04 11.24 4.37
CA GLU A 93 11.28 10.05 4.73
C GLU A 93 12.09 9.04 5.57
N LEU A 94 13.42 8.98 5.38
CA LEU A 94 14.30 8.04 6.10
C LEU A 94 14.80 8.58 7.45
N GLY A 95 14.74 9.90 7.68
CA GLY A 95 15.17 10.56 8.92
C GLY A 95 16.62 11.04 8.86
#